data_AF-A0A955BJH2-F1
#
_entry.id   AF-A0A955BJH2-F1
#
_cell.length_a   1.000
_cell.length_b   1.000
_cell.length_c   1.000
_cell.angle_alpha   90.00
_cell.angle_beta   90.00
_cell.angle_gamma   90.00
#
_symmetry.space_group_name_H-M   'P 1'
#
loop_
_entity.id
_entity.type
_entity.pdbx_description
1 polymer ?
#
loop_
_entity_poly.entity_id
_entity_poly.type
_entity_poly.pdbx_seq_one_letter_code
_entity_poly.pdbx_strand_id
1 'polypeptide(L)'
;MTRAKKQVAAIAAVTFLLFAAIANAQDRTALIIANAIYGDGHESEAVKADASQLAESLRAAGFVVAVRENLGAKQFAPAVREFAKQTRTGGVAVIYYMGLAGQYQTYNSKGAWWNYLQGVDVTSGRMDSFPLADLLKALDDHSTADSHFVFLDACGKNPFHGENQRAGLAEVAVGDLTSTNTLICLAAQPGKTVEAGRSKLAAALAAQLKQADQPVEQLLAAAKRDVERQSGGEQSPWFVAADEQIAKTAWRDGRRFVASDAPTDGLQAGDEWTNGLGMVFCWCPPGKFTMGVAGQASSLSAADITQDERQTGRLFHDAAPTEVTLSRGFWIGKFEMTQREYFRLRNRGPDRESLLFHRNAPLSHLKFGDAENICRLLNEMESKAGRLPDDWQYVLPSEAQWEYACRAG
;
A
#
# COMPACT_ATOMS: atom_id res chain seq x y z
N MET A 1 1.74 -14.87 -48.71
CA MET A 1 1.70 -15.29 -47.28
C MET A 1 2.41 -14.33 -46.30
N THR A 2 3.00 -13.21 -46.74
CA THR A 2 3.86 -12.35 -45.92
C THR A 2 3.17 -11.13 -45.27
N ARG A 3 1.99 -10.72 -45.76
CA ARG A 3 1.27 -9.53 -45.25
C ARG A 3 0.35 -9.86 -44.06
N ALA A 4 -0.33 -11.01 -44.10
CA ALA A 4 -1.19 -11.49 -43.02
C ALA A 4 -0.39 -11.84 -41.74
N LYS A 5 0.79 -12.47 -41.86
CA LYS A 5 1.68 -12.73 -40.71
C LYS A 5 2.18 -11.45 -40.04
N LYS A 6 2.46 -10.39 -40.81
CA LYS A 6 2.87 -9.09 -40.27
C LYS A 6 1.72 -8.35 -39.57
N GLN A 7 0.49 -8.46 -40.08
CA GLN A 7 -0.69 -7.88 -39.41
C GLN A 7 -1.05 -8.62 -38.12
N VAL A 8 -0.99 -9.95 -38.10
CA VAL A 8 -1.22 -10.75 -36.88
C VAL A 8 -0.15 -10.47 -35.83
N ALA A 9 1.13 -10.35 -36.22
CA ALA A 9 2.21 -10.00 -35.30
C ALA A 9 2.09 -8.56 -34.75
N ALA A 10 1.67 -7.59 -35.58
CA ALA A 10 1.45 -6.21 -35.15
C ALA A 10 0.23 -6.09 -34.21
N ILE A 11 -0.86 -6.82 -34.48
CA ILE A 11 -2.03 -6.85 -33.60
C ILE A 11 -1.67 -7.53 -32.27
N ALA A 12 -0.98 -8.68 -32.30
CA ALA A 12 -0.52 -9.35 -31.08
C ALA A 12 0.44 -8.48 -30.25
N ALA A 13 1.36 -7.75 -30.89
CA ALA A 13 2.27 -6.84 -30.19
C ALA A 13 1.56 -5.63 -29.59
N VAL A 14 0.56 -5.06 -30.28
CA VAL A 14 -0.27 -3.95 -29.76
C VAL A 14 -1.15 -4.43 -28.61
N THR A 15 -1.74 -5.62 -28.70
CA THR A 15 -2.52 -6.23 -27.60
C THR A 15 -1.64 -6.57 -26.40
N PHE A 16 -0.42 -7.09 -26.61
CA PHE A 16 0.54 -7.39 -25.54
C PHE A 16 1.06 -6.12 -24.84
N LEU A 17 1.28 -5.02 -25.60
CA LEU A 17 1.62 -3.71 -25.05
C LEU A 17 0.47 -3.08 -24.25
N LEU A 18 -0.78 -3.30 -24.67
CA LEU A 18 -1.97 -2.85 -23.92
C LEU A 18 -2.18 -3.62 -22.62
N PHE A 19 -1.90 -4.94 -22.58
CA PHE A 19 -1.96 -5.73 -21.34
C PHE A 19 -0.83 -5.42 -20.35
N ALA A 20 0.40 -5.17 -20.85
CA ALA A 20 1.55 -4.85 -19.99
C ALA A 20 1.40 -3.49 -19.25
N ALA A 21 0.60 -2.57 -19.79
CA ALA A 21 0.32 -1.28 -19.13
C ALA A 21 -0.65 -1.40 -17.95
N ILE A 22 -1.54 -2.41 -17.95
CA ILE A 22 -2.57 -2.60 -16.91
C ILE A 22 -2.03 -3.38 -15.70
N ALA A 23 -1.04 -4.27 -15.92
CA ALA A 23 -0.43 -5.12 -14.88
C ALA A 23 0.57 -4.42 -13.93
N ASN A 24 0.84 -3.12 -14.14
CA ASN A 24 1.71 -2.34 -13.25
C ASN A 24 0.94 -1.53 -12.19
N ALA A 25 -0.40 -1.51 -12.24
CA ALA A 25 -1.17 -0.44 -11.60
C ALA A 25 -1.56 -0.70 -10.14
N GLN A 26 -1.62 -1.95 -9.68
CA GLN A 26 -2.59 -2.27 -8.63
C GLN A 26 -2.05 -2.34 -7.18
N ASP A 27 -0.73 -2.28 -6.98
CA ASP A 27 -0.11 -2.27 -5.63
C ASP A 27 0.25 -0.89 -5.12
N ARG A 28 0.00 0.10 -5.96
CA ARG A 28 0.14 1.51 -5.67
C ARG A 28 -1.26 2.07 -5.71
N THR A 29 -1.75 2.50 -4.56
CA THR A 29 -3.10 3.02 -4.43
C THR A 29 -3.01 4.45 -3.94
N ALA A 30 -3.79 5.34 -4.52
CA ALA A 30 -3.86 6.72 -4.09
C ALA A 30 -5.30 7.16 -3.88
N LEU A 31 -5.54 7.87 -2.77
CA LEU A 31 -6.74 8.63 -2.53
C LEU A 31 -6.41 10.11 -2.56
N ILE A 32 -7.02 10.85 -3.48
CA ILE A 32 -6.99 12.31 -3.48
C ILE A 32 -8.33 12.80 -2.92
N ILE A 33 -8.28 13.57 -1.84
CA ILE A 33 -9.44 14.27 -1.28
C ILE A 33 -9.27 15.74 -1.64
N ALA A 34 -10.15 16.26 -2.48
CA ALA A 34 -10.11 17.61 -3.01
C ALA A 34 -11.33 18.40 -2.55
N ASN A 35 -11.19 19.13 -1.46
CA ASN A 35 -12.25 19.98 -0.92
C ASN A 35 -12.03 21.41 -1.45
N ALA A 36 -12.83 21.78 -2.45
CA ALA A 36 -12.72 23.02 -3.21
C ALA A 36 -13.86 24.00 -2.93
N ILE A 37 -15.06 23.51 -2.64
CA ILE A 37 -16.29 24.31 -2.51
C ILE A 37 -16.78 24.22 -1.07
N TYR A 38 -16.58 25.27 -0.29
CA TYR A 38 -17.05 25.38 1.09
C TYR A 38 -18.29 26.30 1.15
N GLY A 39 -19.06 26.20 2.23
CA GLY A 39 -20.16 27.13 2.51
C GLY A 39 -19.74 28.61 2.44
N ASP A 40 -20.74 29.48 2.38
CA ASP A 40 -20.56 30.95 2.45
C ASP A 40 -19.68 31.58 1.36
N GLY A 41 -19.63 30.96 0.17
CA GLY A 41 -18.96 31.53 -1.00
C GLY A 41 -17.44 31.33 -1.03
N HIS A 42 -16.91 30.45 -0.19
CA HIS A 42 -15.50 30.09 -0.18
C HIS A 42 -15.22 28.94 -1.16
N GLU A 43 -14.81 29.27 -2.38
CA GLU A 43 -14.51 28.31 -3.44
C GLU A 43 -13.09 28.49 -4.02
N SER A 44 -12.48 27.39 -4.47
CA SER A 44 -11.16 27.39 -5.12
C SER A 44 -11.12 26.48 -6.35
N GLU A 45 -11.24 27.07 -7.53
CA GLU A 45 -11.02 26.39 -8.82
C GLU A 45 -9.62 25.78 -8.94
N ALA A 46 -8.63 26.35 -8.26
CA ALA A 46 -7.26 25.85 -8.26
C ALA A 46 -7.18 24.42 -7.73
N VAL A 47 -7.91 24.09 -6.65
CA VAL A 47 -7.91 22.76 -6.02
C VAL A 47 -8.34 21.68 -7.02
N LYS A 48 -9.42 21.93 -7.77
CA LYS A 48 -9.94 20.96 -8.74
C LYS A 48 -8.94 20.66 -9.86
N ALA A 49 -8.33 21.71 -10.40
CA ALA A 49 -7.33 21.55 -11.46
C ALA A 49 -6.02 20.92 -10.93
N ASP A 50 -5.63 21.16 -9.67
CA ASP A 50 -4.43 20.55 -9.06
C ASP A 50 -4.65 19.07 -8.77
N ALA A 51 -5.83 18.71 -8.24
CA ALA A 51 -6.23 17.33 -8.01
C ALA A 51 -6.26 16.53 -9.32
N SER A 52 -6.80 17.11 -10.39
CA SER A 52 -6.84 16.47 -11.72
C SER A 52 -5.44 16.20 -12.25
N GLN A 53 -4.56 17.21 -12.22
CA GLN A 53 -3.17 17.09 -12.70
C GLN A 53 -2.38 16.06 -11.88
N LEU A 54 -2.51 16.08 -10.54
CA LEU A 54 -1.83 15.11 -9.69
C LEU A 54 -2.35 13.69 -9.92
N ALA A 55 -3.67 13.53 -10.08
CA ALA A 55 -4.28 12.23 -10.37
C ALA A 55 -3.74 11.64 -11.67
N GLU A 56 -3.61 12.46 -12.73
CA GLU A 56 -3.01 12.04 -14.00
C GLU A 56 -1.56 11.59 -13.83
N SER A 57 -0.74 12.36 -13.11
CA SER A 57 0.66 11.99 -12.84
C SER A 57 0.77 10.71 -12.00
N LEU A 58 -0.06 10.53 -10.98
CA LEU A 58 -0.08 9.30 -10.17
C LEU A 58 -0.51 8.09 -10.99
N ARG A 59 -1.56 8.21 -11.83
CA ARG A 59 -1.97 7.14 -12.75
C ARG A 59 -0.86 6.79 -13.73
N ALA A 60 -0.18 7.80 -14.30
CA ALA A 60 0.97 7.58 -15.19
C ALA A 60 2.16 6.93 -14.47
N ALA A 61 2.31 7.15 -13.17
CA ALA A 61 3.28 6.47 -12.31
C ALA A 61 2.82 5.07 -11.87
N GLY A 62 1.66 4.60 -12.33
CA GLY A 62 1.14 3.26 -12.06
C GLY A 62 0.39 3.12 -10.74
N PHE A 63 -0.27 4.19 -10.27
CA PHE A 63 -1.22 4.11 -9.15
C PHE A 63 -2.65 3.85 -9.64
N VAL A 64 -3.42 3.03 -8.92
CA VAL A 64 -4.89 3.09 -8.92
C VAL A 64 -5.31 4.30 -8.09
N VAL A 65 -5.89 5.30 -8.74
CA VAL A 65 -6.23 6.59 -8.11
C VAL A 65 -7.74 6.76 -7.95
N ALA A 66 -8.19 6.83 -6.70
CA ALA A 66 -9.52 7.29 -6.32
C ALA A 66 -9.48 8.80 -6.03
N VAL A 67 -10.40 9.55 -6.62
CA VAL A 67 -10.60 10.98 -6.29
C VAL A 67 -11.94 11.11 -5.55
N ARG A 68 -11.95 11.92 -4.50
CA ARG A 68 -13.14 12.31 -3.74
C ARG A 68 -13.16 13.83 -3.65
N GLU A 69 -14.21 14.44 -4.17
CA GLU A 69 -14.36 15.89 -4.19
C GLU A 69 -15.36 16.32 -3.12
N ASN A 70 -15.07 17.45 -2.47
CA ASN A 70 -15.99 18.16 -1.57
C ASN A 70 -16.63 17.27 -0.50
N LEU A 71 -15.79 16.57 0.28
CA LEU A 71 -16.24 15.76 1.39
C LEU A 71 -16.64 16.63 2.58
N GLY A 72 -17.85 16.38 3.10
CA GLY A 72 -18.25 16.85 4.42
C GLY A 72 -17.57 16.06 5.54
N ALA A 73 -17.57 16.60 6.76
CA ALA A 73 -16.82 16.06 7.89
C ALA A 73 -17.11 14.57 8.16
N LYS A 74 -18.38 14.16 8.08
CA LYS A 74 -18.81 12.77 8.32
C LYS A 74 -18.45 11.80 7.18
N GLN A 75 -18.09 12.31 6.00
CA GLN A 75 -17.78 11.50 4.82
C GLN A 75 -16.30 11.11 4.74
N PHE A 76 -15.41 11.80 5.46
CA PHE A 76 -13.98 11.46 5.50
C PHE A 76 -13.74 10.02 5.97
N ALA A 77 -14.28 9.63 7.12
CA ALA A 77 -14.01 8.31 7.69
C ALA A 77 -14.47 7.16 6.75
N PRO A 78 -15.68 7.15 6.19
CA PRO A 78 -16.06 6.20 5.14
C PRO A 78 -15.09 6.20 3.94
N ALA A 79 -14.75 7.37 3.40
CA ALA A 79 -13.88 7.48 2.23
C ALA A 79 -12.47 6.90 2.48
N VAL A 80 -11.87 7.22 3.63
CA VAL A 80 -10.55 6.70 4.02
C VAL A 80 -10.62 5.19 4.25
N ARG A 81 -11.67 4.68 4.92
CA ARG A 81 -11.83 3.22 5.14
C ARG A 81 -12.05 2.45 3.84
N GLU A 82 -12.85 2.98 2.92
CA GLU A 82 -13.07 2.37 1.61
C GLU A 82 -11.78 2.30 0.81
N PHE A 83 -11.02 3.40 0.78
CA PHE A 83 -9.70 3.43 0.15
C PHE A 83 -8.73 2.43 0.80
N ALA A 84 -8.63 2.45 2.13
CA ALA A 84 -7.70 1.60 2.87
C ALA A 84 -7.96 0.10 2.59
N LYS A 85 -9.23 -0.31 2.44
CA LYS A 85 -9.59 -1.68 2.07
C LYS A 85 -9.15 -2.10 0.65
N GLN A 86 -8.84 -1.15 -0.23
CA GLN A 86 -8.38 -1.42 -1.59
C GLN A 86 -6.85 -1.53 -1.69
N THR A 87 -6.13 -1.21 -0.62
CA THR A 87 -4.66 -1.29 -0.63
C THR A 87 -4.19 -2.74 -0.47
N ARG A 88 -2.97 -3.05 -0.93
CA ARG A 88 -2.46 -4.42 -1.03
C ARG A 88 -1.28 -4.70 -0.14
N THR A 89 -1.12 -5.95 0.29
CA THR A 89 -0.01 -6.37 1.15
C THR A 89 1.32 -6.12 0.47
N GLY A 90 2.24 -5.43 1.16
CA GLY A 90 3.54 -5.08 0.60
C GLY A 90 3.53 -3.91 -0.39
N GLY A 91 2.35 -3.31 -0.63
CA GLY A 91 2.15 -2.18 -1.54
C GLY A 91 2.34 -0.81 -0.89
N VAL A 92 2.08 0.23 -1.69
CA VAL A 92 2.17 1.64 -1.33
C VAL A 92 0.79 2.28 -1.33
N ALA A 93 0.46 3.00 -0.25
CA ALA A 93 -0.77 3.78 -0.14
C ALA A 93 -0.45 5.26 0.03
N VAL A 94 -0.97 6.09 -0.88
CA VAL A 94 -0.86 7.55 -0.82
C VAL A 94 -2.23 8.14 -0.47
N ILE A 95 -2.29 9.01 0.54
CA ILE A 95 -3.44 9.91 0.74
C ILE A 95 -2.96 11.33 0.51
N TYR A 96 -3.63 12.04 -0.39
CA TYR A 96 -3.35 13.45 -0.67
C TYR A 96 -4.60 14.28 -0.37
N TYR A 97 -4.53 15.10 0.68
CA TYR A 97 -5.58 16.04 1.01
C TYR A 97 -5.26 17.43 0.47
N MET A 98 -6.17 17.99 -0.34
CA MET A 98 -6.15 19.39 -0.81
C MET A 98 -7.38 20.10 -0.28
N GLY A 99 -7.18 21.18 0.48
CA GLY A 99 -8.29 21.96 1.01
C GLY A 99 -7.91 22.83 2.19
N LEU A 100 -8.90 23.21 2.97
CA LEU A 100 -8.76 23.97 4.20
C LEU A 100 -8.53 23.03 5.36
N ALA A 101 -7.74 23.46 6.33
CA ALA A 101 -7.51 22.70 7.55
C ALA A 101 -7.05 23.67 8.63
N GLY A 102 -6.86 23.14 9.83
CA GLY A 102 -5.91 23.74 10.74
C GLY A 102 -5.91 23.07 12.09
N GLN A 103 -5.39 23.80 13.07
CA GLN A 103 -5.08 23.22 14.37
C GLN A 103 -6.07 23.64 15.45
N TYR A 104 -6.41 22.69 16.31
CA TYR A 104 -7.31 22.90 17.44
C TYR A 104 -6.84 22.17 18.69
N GLN A 105 -7.01 22.81 19.85
CA GLN A 105 -6.99 22.13 21.14
C GLN A 105 -8.36 21.53 21.44
N THR A 106 -8.38 20.41 22.16
CA THR A 106 -9.59 19.81 22.71
C THR A 106 -9.48 19.76 24.23
N TYR A 107 -10.59 19.58 24.92
CA TYR A 107 -10.56 19.38 26.38
C TYR A 107 -9.63 18.22 26.78
N ASN A 108 -9.58 17.17 25.96
CA ASN A 108 -8.75 15.98 26.20
C ASN A 108 -7.30 16.15 25.72
N SER A 109 -6.96 17.23 25.01
CA SER A 109 -5.63 17.37 24.42
C SER A 109 -4.55 17.80 25.41
N LYS A 110 -4.91 18.14 26.66
CA LYS A 110 -3.96 18.58 27.71
C LYS A 110 -3.00 19.68 27.24
N GLY A 111 -3.50 20.59 26.40
CA GLY A 111 -2.71 21.69 25.82
C GLY A 111 -2.03 21.36 24.48
N ALA A 112 -2.09 20.12 24.00
CA ALA A 112 -1.60 19.76 22.66
C ALA A 112 -2.55 20.28 21.56
N TRP A 113 -1.95 20.67 20.43
CA TRP A 113 -2.66 21.12 19.25
C TRP A 113 -2.71 20.00 18.23
N TRP A 114 -3.89 19.72 17.70
CA TRP A 114 -4.09 18.62 16.76
C TRP A 114 -4.58 19.15 15.41
N ASN A 115 -4.17 18.49 14.33
CA ASN A 115 -4.56 18.83 12.97
C ASN A 115 -5.94 18.27 12.62
N TYR A 116 -6.77 19.12 12.00
CA TYR A 116 -8.11 18.76 11.53
C TYR A 116 -8.30 19.21 10.08
N LEU A 117 -8.77 18.30 9.24
CA LEU A 117 -9.12 18.54 7.84
C LEU A 117 -10.54 19.11 7.79
N GLN A 118 -10.74 20.23 7.10
CA GLN A 118 -12.04 20.90 7.08
C GLN A 118 -13.01 20.19 6.12
N GLY A 119 -14.21 19.85 6.60
CA GLY A 119 -15.31 19.44 5.76
C GLY A 119 -15.91 20.63 4.99
N VAL A 120 -16.45 20.37 3.80
CA VAL A 120 -17.11 21.42 3.01
C VAL A 120 -18.42 21.92 3.63
N ASP A 121 -19.01 21.13 4.53
CA ASP A 121 -20.20 21.42 5.32
C ASP A 121 -19.93 22.35 6.51
N VAL A 122 -18.71 22.90 6.60
CA VAL A 122 -18.34 23.86 7.65
C VAL A 122 -19.20 25.11 7.64
N THR A 123 -19.68 25.47 8.82
CA THR A 123 -20.27 26.80 9.07
C THR A 123 -19.35 27.67 9.93
N SER A 124 -18.62 27.07 10.88
CA SER A 124 -17.65 27.79 11.72
C SER A 124 -16.74 26.85 12.51
N GLY A 125 -15.46 27.18 12.59
CA GLY A 125 -14.51 26.50 13.49
C GLY A 125 -14.41 24.98 13.30
N ARG A 126 -14.24 24.26 14.41
CA ARG A 126 -13.82 22.84 14.42
C ARG A 126 -14.93 21.83 14.14
N MET A 127 -16.20 22.15 14.42
CA MET A 127 -17.23 21.12 14.55
C MET A 127 -17.38 20.25 13.30
N ASP A 128 -17.20 20.86 12.14
CA ASP A 128 -17.33 20.23 10.82
C ASP A 128 -15.94 19.93 10.24
N SER A 129 -15.10 19.28 11.03
CA SER A 129 -13.74 18.88 10.62
C SER A 129 -13.43 17.44 11.04
N PHE A 130 -12.44 16.85 10.37
CA PHE A 130 -12.02 15.47 10.57
C PHE A 130 -10.59 15.41 11.14
N PRO A 131 -10.36 14.79 12.31
CA PRO A 131 -9.03 14.75 12.91
C PRO A 131 -8.04 13.96 12.04
N LEU A 132 -6.81 14.47 11.89
CA LEU A 132 -5.72 13.72 11.26
C LEU A 132 -5.47 12.39 11.98
N ALA A 133 -5.56 12.37 13.31
CA ALA A 133 -5.39 11.15 14.10
C ALA A 133 -6.39 10.04 13.69
N ASP A 134 -7.64 10.41 13.37
CA ASP A 134 -8.66 9.46 12.93
C ASP A 134 -8.40 8.98 11.49
N LEU A 135 -7.84 9.83 10.63
CA LEU A 135 -7.36 9.45 9.30
C LEU A 135 -6.26 8.39 9.42
N LEU A 136 -5.22 8.67 10.21
CA LEU A 136 -4.08 7.78 10.41
C LEU A 136 -4.53 6.45 11.02
N LYS A 137 -5.42 6.51 12.04
CA LYS A 137 -6.01 5.33 12.64
C LYS A 137 -6.81 4.50 11.63
N ALA A 138 -7.66 5.14 10.82
CA ALA A 138 -8.42 4.43 9.79
C ALA A 138 -7.51 3.78 8.74
N LEU A 139 -6.39 4.44 8.39
CA LEU A 139 -5.40 3.89 7.49
C LEU A 139 -4.69 2.68 8.12
N ASP A 140 -4.23 2.79 9.36
CA ASP A 140 -3.57 1.68 10.08
C ASP A 140 -4.50 0.47 10.30
N ASP A 141 -5.75 0.72 10.70
CA ASP A 141 -6.71 -0.36 10.99
C ASP A 141 -7.14 -1.12 9.71
N HIS A 142 -7.20 -0.43 8.55
CA HIS A 142 -7.84 -0.98 7.34
C HIS A 142 -6.94 -1.12 6.12
N SER A 143 -5.78 -0.48 6.08
CA SER A 143 -4.84 -0.60 4.96
C SER A 143 -4.08 -1.91 5.04
N THR A 144 -3.82 -2.55 3.92
CA THR A 144 -2.88 -3.68 3.76
C THR A 144 -1.54 -3.26 3.18
N ALA A 145 -1.42 -2.03 2.66
CA ALA A 145 -0.14 -1.45 2.27
C ALA A 145 0.90 -1.55 3.41
N ASP A 146 2.14 -1.74 3.00
CA ASP A 146 3.27 -1.73 3.92
C ASP A 146 3.79 -0.33 4.16
N SER A 147 3.72 0.55 3.14
CA SER A 147 4.12 1.96 3.24
C SER A 147 2.95 2.92 3.04
N HIS A 148 2.82 3.89 3.94
CA HIS A 148 1.80 4.94 3.88
C HIS A 148 2.43 6.32 3.73
N PHE A 149 1.99 7.08 2.73
CA PHE A 149 2.41 8.46 2.51
C PHE A 149 1.21 9.39 2.56
N VAL A 150 1.15 10.28 3.55
CA VAL A 150 0.03 11.20 3.77
C VAL A 150 0.49 12.63 3.52
N PHE A 151 -0.12 13.30 2.54
CA PHE A 151 0.17 14.68 2.18
C PHE A 151 -0.97 15.58 2.59
N LEU A 152 -0.68 16.59 3.41
CA LEU A 152 -1.63 17.61 3.86
C LEU A 152 -1.31 18.93 3.17
N ASP A 153 -1.98 19.15 2.05
CA ASP A 153 -1.90 20.37 1.26
C ASP A 153 -2.98 21.37 1.66
N ALA A 154 -2.79 21.89 2.86
CA ALA A 154 -3.68 22.84 3.51
C ALA A 154 -2.89 23.95 4.19
N CYS A 155 -2.02 24.60 3.41
CA CYS A 155 -1.13 25.65 3.87
C CYS A 155 -1.72 27.07 3.73
N GLY A 156 -2.91 27.21 3.14
CA GLY A 156 -3.62 28.49 3.06
C GLY A 156 -4.24 28.92 4.40
N LYS A 157 -4.60 30.20 4.52
CA LYS A 157 -5.40 30.70 5.64
C LYS A 157 -6.80 30.08 5.58
N ASN A 158 -7.29 29.53 6.69
CA ASN A 158 -8.65 29.02 6.80
C ASN A 158 -9.62 30.16 7.20
N PRO A 159 -10.58 30.56 6.36
CA PRO A 159 -11.51 31.65 6.64
C PRO A 159 -12.53 31.32 7.76
N PHE A 160 -12.75 30.03 8.06
CA PHE A 160 -13.67 29.61 9.12
C PHE A 160 -13.03 29.64 10.53
N HIS A 161 -11.75 30.02 10.60
CA HIS A 161 -11.01 30.19 11.84
C HIS A 161 -11.12 31.63 12.35
N GLY A 162 -11.45 31.79 13.63
CA GLY A 162 -11.48 33.11 14.27
C GLY A 162 -10.09 33.73 14.44
N GLU A 163 -10.04 35.04 14.71
CA GLU A 163 -8.79 35.81 14.81
C GLU A 163 -7.80 35.28 15.86
N ASN A 164 -8.30 34.60 16.90
CA ASN A 164 -7.48 34.05 17.99
C ASN A 164 -6.90 32.65 17.68
N GLN A 165 -7.15 32.10 16.49
CA GLN A 165 -6.68 30.77 16.13
C GLN A 165 -5.26 30.79 15.58
N ARG A 166 -4.47 29.78 15.92
CA ARG A 166 -3.09 29.63 15.42
C ARG A 166 -3.09 29.43 13.91
N ALA A 167 -2.14 30.07 13.25
CA ALA A 167 -1.92 29.92 11.81
C ALA A 167 -1.43 28.50 11.46
N GLY A 168 -1.82 28.01 10.29
CA GLY A 168 -1.32 26.77 9.71
C GLY A 168 -1.65 25.51 10.52
N LEU A 169 -0.96 24.43 10.16
CA LEU A 169 -1.07 23.12 10.82
C LEU A 169 -0.15 23.04 12.04
N ALA A 170 -0.55 22.27 13.04
CA ALA A 170 0.29 21.89 14.16
C ALA A 170 1.41 20.95 13.70
N GLU A 171 2.52 20.97 14.43
CA GLU A 171 3.58 19.99 14.27
C GLU A 171 3.02 18.60 14.60
N VAL A 172 3.38 17.60 13.79
CA VAL A 172 3.04 16.20 14.06
C VAL A 172 4.26 15.56 14.72
N ALA A 173 4.10 15.04 15.93
CA ALA A 173 5.19 14.33 16.58
C ALA A 173 5.30 12.91 16.01
N VAL A 174 6.51 12.35 16.02
CA VAL A 174 6.73 10.94 15.63
C VAL A 174 5.86 9.98 16.45
N GLY A 175 5.66 10.27 17.74
CA GLY A 175 4.80 9.46 18.62
C GLY A 175 3.30 9.54 18.31
N ASP A 176 2.86 10.46 17.45
CA ASP A 176 1.48 10.56 17.00
C ASP A 176 1.19 9.64 15.79
N LEU A 177 2.23 9.05 15.19
CA LEU A 177 2.11 8.12 14.08
C LEU A 177 1.63 6.76 14.58
N THR A 178 0.69 6.16 13.85
CA THR A 178 0.08 4.87 14.20
C THR A 178 0.92 3.67 13.75
N SER A 179 1.87 3.87 12.84
CA SER A 179 2.78 2.84 12.30
C SER A 179 4.16 3.44 12.02
N THR A 180 5.20 2.60 12.10
CA THR A 180 6.59 2.97 11.75
C THR A 180 6.75 3.27 10.26
N ASN A 181 5.91 2.67 9.43
CA ASN A 181 5.95 2.80 7.96
C ASN A 181 4.97 3.86 7.45
N THR A 182 4.78 4.94 8.21
CA THR A 182 4.03 6.12 7.78
C THR A 182 4.94 7.35 7.67
N LEU A 183 4.85 8.05 6.54
CA LEU A 183 5.43 9.38 6.34
C LEU A 183 4.32 10.40 6.11
N ILE A 184 4.37 11.50 6.84
CA ILE A 184 3.46 12.63 6.69
C ILE A 184 4.23 13.83 6.12
N CYS A 185 3.65 14.48 5.11
CA CYS A 185 4.13 15.73 4.55
C CYS A 185 3.10 16.83 4.78
N LEU A 186 3.50 17.90 5.48
CA LEU A 186 2.76 19.16 5.52
C LEU A 186 3.27 20.05 4.38
N ALA A 187 2.36 20.67 3.62
CA ALA A 187 2.76 21.51 2.48
C ALA A 187 3.53 22.80 2.87
N ALA A 188 3.52 23.17 4.15
CA ALA A 188 4.33 24.22 4.73
C ALA A 188 4.83 23.81 6.11
N GLN A 189 5.78 24.56 6.67
CA GLN A 189 6.25 24.38 8.04
C GLN A 189 5.08 24.49 9.05
N PRO A 190 5.13 23.74 10.16
CA PRO A 190 4.17 23.88 11.24
C PRO A 190 4.00 25.34 11.68
N GLY A 191 2.76 25.75 11.94
CA GLY A 191 2.43 27.11 12.35
C GLY A 191 2.44 28.16 11.23
N LYS A 192 2.75 27.78 9.98
CA LYS A 192 2.87 28.71 8.86
C LYS A 192 1.72 28.58 7.88
N THR A 193 1.20 29.73 7.44
CA THR A 193 0.33 29.82 6.26
C THR A 193 1.06 30.51 5.13
N VAL A 194 0.66 30.21 3.90
CA VAL A 194 1.10 30.89 2.68
C VAL A 194 -0.11 31.40 1.91
N GLU A 195 0.13 32.35 1.00
CA GLU A 195 -0.93 32.87 0.13
C GLU A 195 -1.57 31.74 -0.70
N ALA A 196 -2.90 31.80 -0.81
CA ALA A 196 -3.68 30.80 -1.53
C ALA A 196 -3.41 30.87 -3.04
N GLY A 197 -3.53 29.74 -3.72
CA GLY A 197 -3.32 29.64 -5.16
C GLY A 197 -3.19 28.19 -5.62
N ARG A 198 -2.61 28.01 -6.80
CA ARG A 198 -2.23 26.69 -7.32
C ARG A 198 -1.26 26.00 -6.36
N SER A 199 -1.46 24.71 -6.14
CA SER A 199 -0.61 23.92 -5.26
C SER A 199 0.80 23.75 -5.83
N LYS A 200 1.77 24.38 -5.17
CA LYS A 200 3.19 24.19 -5.48
C LYS A 200 3.64 22.77 -5.14
N LEU A 201 3.10 22.17 -4.07
CA LEU A 201 3.45 20.82 -3.64
C LEU A 201 2.93 19.77 -4.63
N ALA A 202 1.67 19.87 -5.05
CA ALA A 202 1.07 18.96 -6.01
C ALA A 202 1.81 19.04 -7.36
N ALA A 203 2.09 20.25 -7.83
CA ALA A 203 2.85 20.47 -9.06
C ALA A 203 4.27 19.88 -8.97
N ALA A 204 4.96 20.09 -7.86
CA ALA A 204 6.29 19.54 -7.63
C ALA A 204 6.29 18.00 -7.61
N LEU A 205 5.39 17.38 -6.85
CA LEU A 205 5.26 15.92 -6.81
C LEU A 205 4.87 15.35 -8.17
N ALA A 206 3.93 15.98 -8.87
CA ALA A 206 3.52 15.57 -10.21
C ALA A 206 4.67 15.62 -11.23
N ALA A 207 5.63 16.54 -11.06
CA ALA A 207 6.84 16.60 -11.87
C ALA A 207 7.84 15.50 -11.49
N GLN A 208 8.07 15.26 -10.19
CA GLN A 208 9.02 14.27 -9.72
C GLN A 208 8.57 12.83 -9.99
N LEU A 209 7.25 12.56 -10.00
CA LEU A 209 6.68 11.26 -10.39
C LEU A 209 7.01 10.84 -11.82
N LYS A 210 7.35 11.79 -12.70
CA LYS A 210 7.75 11.50 -14.10
C LYS A 210 9.17 10.97 -14.21
N GLN A 211 10.00 11.18 -13.19
CA GLN A 211 11.37 10.69 -13.21
C GLN A 211 11.41 9.16 -13.06
N ALA A 212 12.54 8.56 -13.44
CA ALA A 212 12.78 7.13 -13.29
C ALA A 212 12.67 6.72 -11.80
N ASP A 213 12.56 5.41 -11.55
CA ASP A 213 12.40 4.91 -10.19
C ASP A 213 13.53 5.41 -9.28
N GLN A 214 13.16 6.03 -8.16
CA GLN A 214 14.06 6.67 -7.21
C GLN A 214 13.53 6.50 -5.79
N PRO A 215 14.42 6.47 -4.78
CA PRO A 215 14.01 6.49 -3.39
C PRO A 215 13.10 7.69 -3.07
N VAL A 216 12.14 7.48 -2.19
CA VAL A 216 11.16 8.49 -1.78
C VAL A 216 11.84 9.71 -1.18
N GLU A 217 12.93 9.54 -0.43
CA GLU A 217 13.73 10.63 0.13
C GLU A 217 14.23 11.58 -0.97
N GLN A 218 14.67 11.04 -2.10
CA GLN A 218 15.19 11.83 -3.22
C GLN A 218 14.06 12.55 -3.93
N LEU A 219 12.94 11.85 -4.14
CA LEU A 219 11.72 12.42 -4.70
C LEU A 219 11.20 13.58 -3.85
N LEU A 220 11.09 13.38 -2.53
CA LEU A 220 10.57 14.38 -1.59
C LEU A 220 11.54 15.54 -1.40
N ALA A 221 12.86 15.29 -1.37
CA ALA A 221 13.88 16.34 -1.33
C ALA A 221 13.88 17.18 -2.62
N ALA A 222 13.67 16.56 -3.78
CA ALA A 222 13.51 17.28 -5.05
C ALA A 222 12.20 18.10 -5.06
N ALA A 223 11.09 17.51 -4.62
CA ALA A 223 9.81 18.20 -4.54
C ALA A 223 9.88 19.40 -3.57
N LYS A 224 10.54 19.25 -2.42
CA LYS A 224 10.78 20.34 -1.48
C LYS A 224 11.57 21.49 -2.12
N ARG A 225 12.68 21.20 -2.79
CA ARG A 225 13.47 22.21 -3.51
C ARG A 225 12.66 22.93 -4.57
N ASP A 226 11.79 22.21 -5.28
CA ASP A 226 10.90 22.79 -6.28
C ASP A 226 9.85 23.73 -5.67
N VAL A 227 9.29 23.38 -4.51
CA VAL A 227 8.34 24.22 -3.77
C VAL A 227 9.01 25.49 -3.24
N GLU A 228 10.19 25.36 -2.62
CA GLU A 228 10.96 26.48 -2.10
C GLU A 228 11.35 27.45 -3.23
N ARG A 229 11.83 26.92 -4.36
CA ARG A 229 12.16 27.72 -5.55
C ARG A 229 10.95 28.46 -6.12
N GLN A 230 9.80 27.78 -6.27
CA GLN A 230 8.58 28.38 -6.81
C GLN A 230 7.93 29.40 -5.88
N SER A 231 8.20 29.32 -4.58
CA SER A 231 7.67 30.24 -3.57
C SER A 231 8.66 31.34 -3.15
N GLY A 232 9.85 31.41 -3.75
CA GLY A 232 10.88 32.33 -3.28
C GLY A 232 11.34 32.06 -1.84
N GLY A 233 11.16 30.84 -1.34
CA GLY A 233 11.46 30.41 0.03
C GLY A 233 10.33 30.62 1.03
N GLU A 234 9.19 31.18 0.63
CA GLU A 234 8.06 31.39 1.54
C GLU A 234 7.38 30.08 1.96
N GLN A 235 7.39 29.08 1.10
CA GLN A 235 6.80 27.76 1.35
C GLN A 235 7.90 26.71 1.41
N SER A 236 7.96 25.96 2.52
CA SER A 236 8.88 24.83 2.69
C SER A 236 8.12 23.63 3.26
N PRO A 237 7.97 22.53 2.49
CA PRO A 237 7.35 21.31 2.98
C PRO A 237 8.06 20.72 4.20
N TRP A 238 7.26 20.19 5.13
CA TRP A 238 7.72 19.58 6.38
C TRP A 238 7.38 18.10 6.39
N PHE A 239 8.39 17.25 6.64
CA PHE A 239 8.25 15.80 6.61
C PHE A 239 8.42 15.22 8.00
N VAL A 240 7.58 14.24 8.34
CA VAL A 240 7.63 13.48 9.59
C VAL A 240 7.54 12.01 9.25
N ALA A 241 8.48 11.22 9.73
CA ALA A 241 8.48 9.77 9.61
C ALA A 241 9.03 9.16 10.91
N ALA A 242 8.48 8.02 11.32
CA ALA A 242 8.97 7.30 12.50
C ALA A 242 10.23 6.49 12.24
N ASP A 243 10.36 5.95 11.02
CA ASP A 243 11.54 5.22 10.56
C ASP A 243 12.08 5.88 9.28
N GLU A 244 13.37 6.25 9.27
CA GLU A 244 14.03 6.81 8.09
C GLU A 244 14.08 5.81 6.92
N GLN A 245 13.98 4.50 7.19
CA GLN A 245 13.96 3.48 6.14
C GLN A 245 12.77 3.63 5.19
N ILE A 246 11.63 4.16 5.67
CA ILE A 246 10.49 4.42 4.79
C ILE A 246 10.87 5.38 3.65
N ALA A 247 11.76 6.33 3.92
CA ALA A 247 12.20 7.31 2.93
C ALA A 247 13.14 6.66 1.89
N LYS A 248 13.77 5.53 2.21
CA LYS A 248 14.63 4.79 1.29
C LYS A 248 13.85 3.84 0.37
N THR A 249 12.57 3.61 0.65
CA THR A 249 11.69 2.84 -0.23
C THR A 249 11.49 3.56 -1.57
N ALA A 250 11.22 2.82 -2.62
CA ALA A 250 10.90 3.36 -3.94
C ALA A 250 9.38 3.37 -4.14
N TRP A 251 8.82 4.49 -4.62
CA TRP A 251 7.40 4.50 -5.04
C TRP A 251 7.15 3.69 -6.29
N ARG A 252 8.16 3.51 -7.17
CA ARG A 252 8.02 2.79 -8.43
C ARG A 252 8.83 1.49 -8.45
N ASP A 253 8.79 0.71 -7.38
CA ASP A 253 9.40 -0.63 -7.39
C ASP A 253 8.86 -1.45 -8.60
N GLY A 254 9.77 -2.09 -9.34
CA GLY A 254 9.51 -2.82 -10.59
C GLY A 254 8.68 -4.09 -10.45
N ARG A 255 8.14 -4.36 -9.26
CA ARG A 255 7.19 -5.45 -8.99
C ARG A 255 5.92 -5.31 -9.86
N ARG A 256 5.57 -6.39 -10.57
CA ARG A 256 4.39 -6.48 -11.44
C ARG A 256 3.30 -7.27 -10.72
N PHE A 257 2.14 -6.66 -10.54
CA PHE A 257 1.00 -7.28 -9.87
C PHE A 257 -0.14 -7.47 -10.87
N VAL A 258 -0.43 -8.72 -11.23
CA VAL A 258 -1.57 -9.10 -12.07
C VAL A 258 -2.85 -8.78 -11.32
N ALA A 259 -3.81 -8.28 -12.08
CA ALA A 259 -5.01 -7.70 -11.53
C ALA A 259 -5.88 -8.69 -10.75
N SER A 260 -6.64 -8.16 -9.78
CA SER A 260 -7.55 -8.88 -8.86
C SER A 260 -8.82 -9.46 -9.51
N ASP A 261 -8.68 -10.07 -10.69
CA ASP A 261 -9.69 -11.00 -11.21
C ASP A 261 -9.48 -12.37 -10.55
N ALA A 262 -10.46 -13.25 -10.78
CA ALA A 262 -10.37 -14.64 -10.37
C ALA A 262 -9.06 -15.26 -10.91
N PRO A 263 -8.31 -16.05 -10.13
CA PRO A 263 -7.01 -16.57 -10.55
C PRO A 263 -7.16 -17.34 -11.86
N THR A 264 -6.28 -17.02 -12.82
CA THR A 264 -6.08 -17.80 -14.05
C THR A 264 -4.67 -18.38 -14.02
N ASP A 265 -4.34 -19.21 -15.00
CA ASP A 265 -2.94 -19.56 -15.25
C ASP A 265 -2.13 -18.29 -15.54
N GLY A 266 -0.96 -18.17 -14.91
CA GLY A 266 0.01 -17.11 -15.22
C GLY A 266 0.66 -17.32 -16.59
N LEU A 267 1.12 -16.24 -17.21
CA LEU A 267 1.76 -16.26 -18.52
C LEU A 267 3.23 -16.67 -18.43
N GLN A 268 3.90 -16.31 -17.33
CA GLN A 268 5.31 -16.59 -17.07
C GLN A 268 5.58 -16.79 -15.58
N ALA A 269 6.65 -17.52 -15.27
CA ALA A 269 7.09 -17.72 -13.90
C ALA A 269 7.29 -16.37 -13.19
N GLY A 270 6.81 -16.29 -11.94
CA GLY A 270 6.89 -15.07 -11.14
C GLY A 270 5.87 -13.98 -11.50
N ASP A 271 4.92 -14.23 -12.42
CA ASP A 271 3.72 -13.40 -12.49
C ASP A 271 3.08 -13.37 -11.09
N GLU A 272 2.55 -12.23 -10.66
CA GLU A 272 2.00 -12.11 -9.31
C GLU A 272 0.48 -11.92 -9.35
N TRP A 273 -0.29 -12.57 -8.47
CA TRP A 273 -1.74 -12.38 -8.34
C TRP A 273 -2.08 -11.99 -6.91
N THR A 274 -3.14 -11.21 -6.72
CA THR A 274 -3.56 -10.74 -5.39
C THR A 274 -4.99 -11.14 -5.08
N ASN A 275 -5.20 -11.74 -3.91
CA ASN A 275 -6.55 -12.10 -3.45
C ASN A 275 -7.30 -10.93 -2.78
N GLY A 276 -8.54 -11.16 -2.35
CA GLY A 276 -9.39 -10.16 -1.70
C GLY A 276 -8.94 -9.74 -0.29
N LEU A 277 -7.95 -10.39 0.31
CA LEU A 277 -7.28 -9.93 1.53
C LEU A 277 -6.06 -9.06 1.26
N GLY A 278 -5.64 -8.92 -0.01
CA GLY A 278 -4.41 -8.24 -0.37
C GLY A 278 -3.17 -9.13 -0.36
N MET A 279 -3.30 -10.45 -0.11
CA MET A 279 -2.17 -11.39 -0.14
C MET A 279 -1.65 -11.54 -1.57
N VAL A 280 -0.33 -11.46 -1.74
CA VAL A 280 0.36 -11.59 -3.03
C VAL A 280 0.80 -13.04 -3.23
N PHE A 281 0.54 -13.59 -4.40
CA PHE A 281 0.94 -14.93 -4.81
C PHE A 281 1.81 -14.86 -6.07
N CYS A 282 2.78 -15.76 -6.22
CA CYS A 282 3.61 -15.89 -7.41
C CYS A 282 3.22 -17.12 -8.23
N TRP A 283 3.23 -16.99 -9.56
CA TRP A 283 2.96 -18.07 -10.49
C TRP A 283 4.15 -19.01 -10.61
N CYS A 284 3.90 -20.29 -10.37
CA CYS A 284 4.80 -21.38 -10.64
C CYS A 284 4.25 -22.20 -11.81
N PRO A 285 4.84 -22.11 -13.03
CA PRO A 285 4.34 -22.85 -14.18
C PRO A 285 4.56 -24.36 -14.01
N PRO A 286 3.77 -25.21 -14.72
CA PRO A 286 4.04 -26.63 -14.79
C PRO A 286 5.49 -26.88 -15.22
N GLY A 287 6.11 -27.91 -14.66
CA GLY A 287 7.52 -28.15 -14.92
C GLY A 287 8.04 -29.43 -14.30
N LYS A 288 9.30 -29.72 -14.61
CA LYS A 288 10.02 -30.90 -14.14
C LYS A 288 11.28 -30.46 -13.42
N PHE A 289 11.52 -30.99 -12.23
CA PHE A 289 12.69 -30.68 -11.42
C PHE A 289 13.11 -31.87 -10.57
N THR A 290 14.28 -31.78 -9.96
CA THR A 290 14.75 -32.75 -8.97
C THR A 290 14.57 -32.16 -7.58
N MET A 291 13.70 -32.78 -6.79
CA MET A 291 13.45 -32.48 -5.37
C MET A 291 14.50 -33.18 -4.49
N GLY A 292 14.78 -32.64 -3.31
CA GLY A 292 15.76 -33.20 -2.38
C GLY A 292 17.21 -32.76 -2.64
N VAL A 293 18.15 -33.28 -1.85
CA VAL A 293 19.55 -32.82 -1.85
C VAL A 293 20.45 -33.91 -2.42
N ALA A 294 21.26 -33.57 -3.43
CA ALA A 294 22.26 -34.47 -3.98
C ALA A 294 23.56 -34.35 -3.16
N GLY A 295 23.88 -35.36 -2.34
CA GLY A 295 25.18 -35.42 -1.66
C GLY A 295 25.20 -36.31 -0.41
N GLN A 296 26.40 -36.72 0.01
CA GLN A 296 26.59 -37.26 1.34
C GLN A 296 26.55 -36.10 2.36
N ALA A 297 25.97 -36.38 3.53
CA ALA A 297 25.95 -35.63 4.80
C ALA A 297 27.07 -34.59 5.12
N SER A 298 28.22 -34.65 4.46
CA SER A 298 29.47 -33.96 4.83
C SER A 298 29.57 -32.49 4.38
N SER A 299 28.59 -31.95 3.65
CA SER A 299 28.59 -30.54 3.22
C SER A 299 27.66 -29.63 4.05
N LEU A 300 27.02 -30.15 5.11
CA LEU A 300 26.06 -29.40 5.94
C LEU A 300 26.72 -28.86 7.22
N SER A 301 26.24 -27.71 7.70
CA SER A 301 26.70 -27.17 8.97
C SER A 301 26.04 -27.93 10.12
N ALA A 302 26.70 -28.03 11.29
CA ALA A 302 26.12 -28.71 12.46
C ALA A 302 24.82 -28.08 12.97
N ALA A 303 24.47 -26.87 12.51
CA ALA A 303 23.22 -26.18 12.83
C ALA A 303 22.01 -26.71 12.02
N ASP A 304 22.26 -27.39 10.90
CA ASP A 304 21.22 -27.88 9.98
C ASP A 304 20.77 -29.32 10.30
N ILE A 305 21.25 -29.89 11.41
CA ILE A 305 20.99 -31.27 11.82
C ILE A 305 20.16 -31.26 13.11
N THR A 306 18.94 -31.79 13.03
CA THR A 306 18.04 -31.94 14.18
C THR A 306 18.60 -32.93 15.21
N GLN A 307 18.10 -32.85 16.44
CA GLN A 307 18.59 -33.68 17.54
C GLN A 307 18.31 -35.18 17.32
N ASP A 308 17.22 -35.50 16.60
CA ASP A 308 16.83 -36.86 16.23
C ASP A 308 17.75 -37.46 15.14
N GLU A 309 18.13 -36.65 14.16
CA GLU A 309 19.08 -37.04 13.10
C GLU A 309 20.48 -37.31 13.66
N ARG A 310 20.90 -36.57 14.70
CA ARG A 310 22.15 -36.84 15.43
C ARG A 310 22.13 -38.19 16.17
N GLN A 311 20.98 -38.59 16.69
CA GLN A 311 20.84 -39.84 17.46
C GLN A 311 20.70 -41.07 16.57
N THR A 312 19.99 -40.95 15.45
CA THR A 312 19.70 -42.07 14.56
C THR A 312 20.79 -42.31 13.50
N GLY A 313 21.64 -41.31 13.24
CA GLY A 313 22.68 -41.38 12.20
C GLY A 313 22.12 -41.47 10.78
N ARG A 314 20.80 -41.29 10.61
CA ARG A 314 20.09 -41.30 9.33
C ARG A 314 19.76 -39.87 8.95
N LEU A 315 20.70 -39.20 8.29
CA LEU A 315 20.48 -37.87 7.73
C LEU A 315 19.49 -37.98 6.56
N PHE A 316 18.36 -37.28 6.67
CA PHE A 316 17.39 -37.03 5.58
C PHE A 316 17.07 -38.23 4.67
N HIS A 317 16.54 -39.33 5.22
CA HIS A 317 16.17 -40.50 4.41
C HIS A 317 15.03 -40.20 3.39
N ASP A 318 14.31 -39.11 3.62
CA ASP A 318 13.23 -38.54 2.81
C ASP A 318 13.71 -37.46 1.80
N ALA A 319 14.91 -36.90 1.93
CA ALA A 319 15.44 -35.90 0.98
C ALA A 319 16.25 -36.49 -0.19
N ALA A 320 16.07 -37.79 -0.47
CA ALA A 320 16.74 -38.44 -1.59
C ALA A 320 16.35 -37.77 -2.92
N PRO A 321 17.31 -37.46 -3.82
CA PRO A 321 17.02 -36.81 -5.08
C PRO A 321 15.95 -37.56 -5.88
N THR A 322 14.80 -36.91 -6.06
CA THR A 322 13.64 -37.52 -6.73
C THR A 322 13.20 -36.62 -7.87
N GLU A 323 13.05 -37.20 -9.07
CA GLU A 323 12.54 -36.46 -10.22
C GLU A 323 11.02 -36.27 -10.09
N VAL A 324 10.58 -35.02 -10.05
CA VAL A 324 9.19 -34.65 -9.86
C VAL A 324 8.69 -33.89 -11.09
N THR A 325 7.48 -34.21 -11.53
CA THR A 325 6.77 -33.48 -12.60
C THR A 325 5.50 -32.85 -12.03
N LEU A 326 5.43 -31.52 -12.03
CA LEU A 326 4.22 -30.77 -11.72
C LEU A 326 3.46 -30.55 -13.03
N SER A 327 2.36 -31.29 -13.22
CA SER A 327 1.59 -31.30 -14.48
C SER A 327 0.66 -30.09 -14.64
N ARG A 328 0.45 -29.33 -13.58
CA ARG A 328 -0.31 -28.07 -13.55
C ARG A 328 0.50 -27.01 -12.82
N GLY A 329 0.31 -25.76 -13.24
CA GLY A 329 0.88 -24.62 -12.53
C GLY A 329 0.08 -24.33 -11.27
N PHE A 330 0.65 -23.54 -10.39
CA PHE A 330 0.02 -23.14 -9.13
C PHE A 330 0.50 -21.76 -8.71
N TRP A 331 -0.32 -21.11 -7.89
CA TRP A 331 0.00 -19.86 -7.23
C TRP A 331 0.50 -20.16 -5.81
N ILE A 332 1.63 -19.60 -5.40
CA ILE A 332 2.16 -19.75 -4.03
C ILE A 332 2.27 -18.39 -3.35
N GLY A 333 1.93 -18.31 -2.06
CA GLY A 333 2.03 -17.06 -1.30
C GLY A 333 3.48 -16.54 -1.34
N LYS A 334 3.65 -15.28 -1.75
CA LYS A 334 4.96 -14.62 -1.84
C LYS A 334 5.56 -14.35 -0.46
N PHE A 335 4.69 -14.09 0.52
CA PHE A 335 5.04 -13.81 1.91
C PHE A 335 4.31 -14.79 2.82
N GLU A 336 4.85 -15.02 4.02
CA GLU A 336 4.09 -15.66 5.07
C GLU A 336 2.82 -14.85 5.37
N MET A 337 1.73 -15.55 5.67
CA MET A 337 0.49 -14.89 6.08
C MET A 337 0.77 -14.04 7.31
N THR A 338 0.39 -12.76 7.26
CA THR A 338 0.57 -11.82 8.36
C THR A 338 -0.53 -11.98 9.40
N GLN A 339 -0.25 -11.55 10.63
CA GLN A 339 -1.27 -11.48 11.69
C GLN A 339 -2.49 -10.65 11.24
N ARG A 340 -2.27 -9.50 10.58
CA ARG A 340 -3.35 -8.63 10.05
C ARG A 340 -4.25 -9.34 9.05
N GLU A 341 -3.68 -10.07 8.09
CA GLU A 341 -4.46 -10.83 7.11
C GLU A 341 -5.32 -11.90 7.79
N TYR A 342 -4.76 -12.60 8.79
CA TYR A 342 -5.49 -13.61 9.55
C TYR A 342 -6.65 -13.04 10.37
N PHE A 343 -6.44 -11.92 11.06
CA PHE A 343 -7.52 -11.28 11.83
C PHE A 343 -8.62 -10.73 10.93
N ARG A 344 -8.27 -10.18 9.75
CA ARG A 344 -9.25 -9.79 8.72
C ARG A 344 -10.06 -10.96 8.22
N LEU A 345 -9.40 -12.07 7.88
CA LEU A 345 -10.07 -13.29 7.44
C LEU A 345 -11.10 -13.78 8.46
N ARG A 346 -10.80 -13.64 9.75
CA ARG A 346 -11.71 -14.04 10.84
C ARG A 346 -12.75 -12.99 11.21
N ASN A 347 -12.73 -11.81 10.59
CA ASN A 347 -13.54 -10.65 10.97
C ASN A 347 -13.46 -10.35 12.49
N ARG A 348 -12.26 -10.44 13.06
CA ARG A 348 -11.98 -10.18 14.48
C ARG A 348 -10.87 -9.15 14.60
N GLY A 349 -10.88 -8.35 15.67
CA GLY A 349 -9.73 -7.53 16.04
C GLY A 349 -8.54 -8.40 16.48
N PRO A 350 -7.30 -7.86 16.47
CA PRO A 350 -6.14 -8.58 16.97
C PRO A 350 -6.36 -9.00 18.42
N ASP A 351 -5.95 -10.22 18.77
CA ASP A 351 -5.96 -10.66 20.16
C ASP A 351 -4.83 -9.99 20.96
N ARG A 352 -4.85 -10.19 22.29
CA ARG A 352 -4.01 -9.45 23.23
C ARG A 352 -2.52 -9.79 23.09
N GLU A 353 -2.17 -11.00 22.65
CA GLU A 353 -0.78 -11.40 22.36
C GLU A 353 -0.31 -10.85 21.02
N SER A 354 -1.20 -10.75 20.03
CA SER A 354 -0.91 -10.16 18.72
C SER A 354 -0.65 -8.65 18.77
N LEU A 355 -1.03 -7.99 19.87
CA LEU A 355 -0.68 -6.59 20.14
C LEU A 355 0.81 -6.41 20.55
N LEU A 356 1.51 -7.50 20.90
CA LEU A 356 2.93 -7.46 21.26
C LEU A 356 3.85 -7.47 20.04
N PHE A 357 3.32 -7.83 18.87
CA PHE A 357 4.05 -7.89 17.61
C PHE A 357 3.45 -6.90 16.61
N HIS A 358 4.25 -6.44 15.64
CA HIS A 358 3.74 -5.57 14.58
C HIS A 358 2.62 -6.30 13.81
N ARG A 359 1.55 -5.60 13.43
CA ARG A 359 0.37 -6.22 12.77
C ARG A 359 0.71 -6.91 11.44
N ASN A 360 1.79 -6.47 10.78
CA ASN A 360 2.30 -7.08 9.54
C ASN A 360 3.34 -8.19 9.78
N ALA A 361 3.67 -8.52 11.03
CA ALA A 361 4.58 -9.62 11.29
C ALA A 361 3.96 -10.96 10.84
N PRO A 362 4.79 -11.91 10.39
CA PRO A 362 4.35 -13.26 10.05
C PRO A 362 3.55 -13.88 11.19
N LEU A 363 2.46 -14.55 10.84
CA LEU A 363 1.69 -15.35 11.77
C LEU A 363 2.53 -16.56 12.18
N SER A 364 2.88 -16.64 13.46
CA SER A 364 3.74 -17.67 14.03
C SER A 364 2.96 -18.61 14.94
N HIS A 365 3.62 -19.70 15.36
CA HIS A 365 3.08 -20.68 16.32
C HIS A 365 1.77 -21.36 15.91
N LEU A 366 1.52 -21.49 14.60
CA LEU A 366 0.37 -22.23 14.07
C LEU A 366 0.57 -23.73 14.19
N LYS A 367 -0.51 -24.44 14.57
CA LYS A 367 -0.58 -25.89 14.37
C LYS A 367 -1.03 -26.19 12.96
N PHE A 368 -0.70 -27.37 12.45
CA PHE A 368 -1.08 -27.80 11.10
C PHE A 368 -2.59 -27.66 10.83
N GLY A 369 -3.44 -28.11 11.77
CA GLY A 369 -4.90 -27.97 11.63
C GLY A 369 -5.42 -26.53 11.64
N ASP A 370 -4.70 -25.60 12.29
CA ASP A 370 -5.04 -24.17 12.24
C ASP A 370 -4.76 -23.61 10.83
N ALA A 371 -3.65 -24.04 10.21
CA ALA A 371 -3.27 -23.66 8.87
C ALA A 371 -4.25 -24.20 7.80
N GLU A 372 -4.69 -25.45 7.94
CA GLU A 372 -5.75 -26.01 7.08
C GLU A 372 -7.07 -25.24 7.23
N ASN A 373 -7.43 -24.87 8.47
CA ASN A 373 -8.62 -24.08 8.73
C ASN A 373 -8.54 -22.67 8.12
N ILE A 374 -7.36 -22.06 8.08
CA ILE A 374 -7.12 -20.80 7.37
C ILE A 374 -7.40 -20.96 5.87
N CYS A 375 -6.85 -21.99 5.22
CA CYS A 375 -7.13 -22.30 3.81
C CYS A 375 -8.63 -22.47 3.56
N ARG A 376 -9.35 -23.20 4.44
CA ARG A 376 -10.81 -23.35 4.36
C ARG A 376 -11.53 -22.00 4.41
N LEU A 377 -11.17 -21.14 5.36
CA LEU A 377 -11.79 -19.81 5.49
C LEU A 377 -11.51 -18.91 4.27
N LEU A 378 -10.30 -18.97 3.70
CA LEU A 378 -9.96 -18.26 2.47
C LEU A 378 -10.84 -18.73 1.31
N ASN A 379 -10.98 -20.04 1.12
CA ASN A 379 -11.85 -20.62 0.10
C ASN A 379 -13.30 -20.15 0.27
N GLU A 380 -13.85 -20.19 1.48
CA GLU A 380 -15.22 -19.73 1.78
C GLU A 380 -15.39 -18.24 1.48
N MET A 381 -14.45 -17.42 1.91
CA MET A 381 -14.50 -15.97 1.74
C MET A 381 -14.43 -15.57 0.26
N GLU A 382 -13.50 -16.15 -0.50
CA GLU A 382 -13.30 -15.81 -1.91
C GLU A 382 -14.39 -16.39 -2.82
N SER A 383 -14.85 -17.62 -2.53
CA SER A 383 -15.99 -18.22 -3.25
C SER A 383 -17.27 -17.42 -3.03
N LYS A 384 -17.57 -17.05 -1.78
CA LYS A 384 -18.75 -16.21 -1.46
C LYS A 384 -18.71 -14.85 -2.15
N ALA A 385 -17.50 -14.33 -2.39
CA ALA A 385 -17.30 -13.08 -3.09
C ALA A 385 -17.26 -13.22 -4.63
N GLY A 386 -17.36 -14.44 -5.17
CA GLY A 386 -17.29 -14.72 -6.61
C GLY A 386 -15.90 -14.50 -7.21
N ARG A 387 -14.83 -14.55 -6.39
CA ARG A 387 -13.45 -14.31 -6.82
C ARG A 387 -12.59 -15.58 -6.89
N LEU A 388 -13.14 -16.72 -6.49
CA LEU A 388 -12.48 -18.03 -6.61
C LEU A 388 -13.26 -18.90 -7.61
N PRO A 389 -12.67 -19.25 -8.77
CA PRO A 389 -13.27 -20.19 -9.71
C PRO A 389 -13.31 -21.62 -9.15
N ASP A 390 -14.23 -22.44 -9.66
CA ASP A 390 -14.45 -23.81 -9.17
C ASP A 390 -13.24 -24.75 -9.33
N ASP A 391 -12.30 -24.43 -10.24
CA ASP A 391 -11.08 -25.19 -10.49
C ASP A 391 -9.88 -24.75 -9.65
N TRP A 392 -10.05 -23.73 -8.79
CA TRP A 392 -9.01 -23.20 -7.91
C TRP A 392 -9.38 -23.35 -6.42
N GLN A 393 -8.37 -23.55 -5.59
CA GLN A 393 -8.52 -23.56 -4.14
C GLN A 393 -7.23 -23.12 -3.44
N TYR A 394 -7.38 -22.44 -2.30
CA TYR A 394 -6.31 -22.22 -1.34
C TYR A 394 -6.05 -23.50 -0.56
N VAL A 395 -4.80 -23.94 -0.58
CA VAL A 395 -4.29 -25.10 0.17
C VAL A 395 -2.87 -24.82 0.64
N LEU A 396 -2.37 -25.60 1.60
CA LEU A 396 -0.95 -25.61 1.89
C LEU A 396 -0.20 -26.26 0.71
N PRO A 397 0.98 -25.74 0.34
CA PRO A 397 1.76 -26.33 -0.73
C PRO A 397 2.20 -27.74 -0.31
N SER A 398 2.24 -28.67 -1.26
CA SER A 398 2.99 -29.91 -1.06
C SER A 398 4.49 -29.60 -0.95
N GLU A 399 5.27 -30.52 -0.38
CA GLU A 399 6.73 -30.42 -0.31
C GLU A 399 7.34 -30.16 -1.70
N ALA A 400 6.88 -30.88 -2.72
CA ALA A 400 7.31 -30.68 -4.10
C ALA A 400 6.98 -29.29 -4.64
N GLN A 401 5.80 -28.75 -4.34
CA GLN A 401 5.43 -27.39 -4.76
C GLN A 401 6.27 -26.33 -4.05
N TRP A 402 6.53 -26.52 -2.75
CA TRP A 402 7.35 -25.60 -1.96
C TRP A 402 8.80 -25.60 -2.44
N GLU A 403 9.42 -26.77 -2.59
CA GLU A 403 10.79 -26.88 -3.12
C GLU A 403 10.90 -26.34 -4.55
N TYR A 404 9.91 -26.61 -5.40
CA TYR A 404 9.89 -26.09 -6.77
C TYR A 404 9.90 -24.55 -6.77
N ALA A 405 9.06 -23.93 -5.93
CA ALA A 405 9.03 -22.48 -5.78
C ALA A 405 10.36 -21.91 -5.27
N CYS A 406 10.96 -22.50 -4.23
CA CYS A 406 12.24 -22.03 -3.68
C CYS A 406 13.42 -22.17 -4.65
N ARG A 407 13.37 -23.13 -5.58
CA ARG A 407 14.43 -23.34 -6.58
C ARG A 407 14.23 -22.53 -7.86
N ALA A 408 13.00 -22.06 -8.12
CA ALA A 408 12.65 -21.35 -9.35
C ALA A 408 13.14 -19.89 -9.39
N GLY A 409 13.64 -19.35 -8.28
CA GLY A 409 14.20 -17.99 -8.17
C GLY A 409 13.34 -17.09 -7.29
#